data_AF-A0A9E3BIJ1-F1
#
_entry.id   AF-A0A9E3BIJ1-F1
#
_cell.length_a   1.000
_cell.length_b   1.000
_cell.length_c   1.000
_cell.angle_alpha   90.00
_cell.angle_beta   90.00
_cell.angle_gamma   90.00
#
_symmetry.space_group_name_H-M   'P 1'
#
loop_
_entity.id
_entity.type
_entity.pdbx_description
1 polymer ?
#
loop_
_entity_poly.entity_id
_entity_poly.type
_entity_poly.pdbx_seq_one_letter_code
_entity_poly.pdbx_strand_id
1 'polypeptide(L)' 'WGADYVGDTKTLDVHVKRLRSKIEADPANPIHLVTVRGLGYKLEG' A
#
# COMPACT_ATOMS: atom_id res chain seq x y z
N TRP A 1 2.59 -9.24 -7.51
CA TRP A 1 2.14 -8.68 -8.79
C TRP A 1 3.23 -7.72 -9.21
N GLY A 2 3.97 -8.11 -10.25
CA GLY A 2 5.29 -7.58 -10.60
C GLY A 2 5.29 -6.10 -10.95
N ALA A 3 6.50 -5.58 -11.15
CA ALA A 3 6.89 -4.18 -11.34
C ALA A 3 6.27 -3.47 -12.57
N ASP A 4 5.24 -4.05 -13.18
CA ASP A 4 4.64 -3.60 -14.44
C ASP A 4 3.23 -3.01 -14.30
N TYR A 5 2.72 -2.80 -13.08
CA TYR A 5 1.41 -2.13 -12.93
C TYR A 5 1.55 -0.61 -13.04
N VAL A 6 1.71 -0.13 -14.27
CA VAL A 6 1.58 1.27 -14.69
C VAL A 6 0.10 1.54 -15.02
N GLY A 7 -0.80 1.22 -14.08
CA GLY A 7 -2.25 1.31 -14.27
C GLY A 7 -2.87 2.17 -13.17
N ASP A 8 -3.27 3.39 -13.51
CA ASP A 8 -4.14 4.28 -12.73
C ASP A 8 -3.88 4.31 -11.21
N THR A 9 -2.71 4.85 -10.81
CA THR A 9 -2.21 4.98 -9.43
C THR A 9 -3.26 5.50 -8.44
N LYS A 10 -4.21 6.32 -8.91
CA LYS A 10 -5.30 6.87 -8.11
C LYS A 10 -6.23 5.80 -7.53
N THR A 11 -6.53 4.75 -8.30
CA THR A 11 -7.37 3.65 -7.83
C THR A 11 -6.61 2.79 -6.83
N LEU A 12 -5.31 2.58 -7.04
CA LEU A 12 -4.48 1.75 -6.19
C LEU A 12 -4.30 2.37 -4.79
N ASP A 13 -4.03 3.68 -4.70
CA ASP A 13 -3.87 4.37 -3.42
C ASP A 13 -5.14 4.34 -2.56
N VAL A 14 -6.32 4.41 -3.20
CA VAL A 14 -7.61 4.29 -2.50
C VAL A 14 -7.75 2.90 -1.88
N HIS A 15 -7.40 1.84 -2.62
CA HIS A 15 -7.50 0.48 -2.11
C HIS A 15 -6.46 0.21 -1.02
N VAL A 16 -5.23 0.70 -1.17
CA VAL A 16 -4.20 0.64 -0.11
C VAL A 16 -4.66 1.36 1.15
N LYS A 17 -5.24 2.56 1.03
CA LYS A 17 -5.74 3.31 2.18
C LYS A 17 -6.86 2.55 2.91
N ARG A 18 -7.78 1.92 2.15
CA ARG A 18 -8.85 1.07 2.70
C ARG A 18 -8.31 -0.20 3.37
N LEU A 19 -7.19 -0.75 2.90
CA LEU A 19 -6.54 -1.89 3.52
C LEU A 19 -5.88 -1.47 4.83
N ARG A 20 -5.09 -0.39 4.82
CA ARG A 20 -4.43 0.13 6.03
C ARG A 20 -5.43 0.44 7.14
N SER A 21 -6.59 1.01 6.80
CA SER A 21 -7.64 1.29 7.80
C SER A 21 -8.23 0.04 8.47
N LYS A 22 -8.00 -1.16 7.92
CA LYS A 22 -8.51 -2.42 8.46
C LYS A 22 -7.46 -3.24 9.19
N ILE A 23 -6.19 -3.13 8.80
CA ILE A 23 -5.11 -4.00 9.27
C ILE A 23 -4.07 -3.29 10.14
N GLU A 24 -3.96 -1.96 10.04
CA GLU A 24 -2.98 -1.19 10.82
C GLU A 24 -3.62 -0.68 12.11
N ALA A 25 -2.84 -0.66 13.20
CA ALA A 25 -3.22 0.04 14.41
C ALA A 25 -3.28 1.56 14.20
N ASP A 26 -2.32 2.11 13.43
CA ASP A 26 -2.32 3.50 12.96
C ASP A 26 -2.11 3.54 11.44
N PRO A 27 -3.16 3.81 10.64
CA PRO A 27 -3.05 3.89 9.18
C PRO A 27 -2.13 4.99 8.66
N ALA A 28 -1.81 6.01 9.47
CA ALA A 28 -0.86 7.06 9.11
C ALA A 28 0.60 6.61 9.28
N ASN A 29 0.84 5.63 10.17
CA ASN A 29 2.14 5.02 10.43
C ASN A 29 2.06 3.50 10.20
N PRO A 30 1.88 3.05 8.94
CA PRO A 30 1.66 1.64 8.62
C PRO A 30 2.92 0.81 8.88
N ILE A 31 2.75 -0.32 9.57
CA ILE A 31 3.82 -1.29 9.84
C ILE A 31 3.62 -2.61 9.07
N HIS A 32 2.39 -2.92 8.66
CA HIS A 32 2.07 -4.14 7.93
C HIS A 32 2.09 -3.95 6.41
N LEU A 33 1.56 -2.84 5.89
CA LEU A 33 1.51 -2.53 4.45
C LEU A 33 2.30 -1.26 4.17
N VAL A 34 3.61 -1.40 3.95
CA VAL A 34 4.59 -0.31 3.84
C VAL A 34 4.74 0.14 2.38
N THR A 35 4.84 1.45 2.15
CA THR A 35 5.17 2.00 0.82
C THR A 35 6.68 2.02 0.64
N VAL A 36 7.17 1.32 -0.39
CA VAL A 36 8.56 1.39 -0.84
C VAL A 36 8.61 2.35 -2.03
N ARG A 37 9.09 3.58 -1.80
CA ARG A 37 9.13 4.62 -2.85
C ARG A 37 9.90 4.13 -4.07
N GLY A 38 9.33 4.31 -5.25
CA GLY A 38 9.90 3.87 -6.54
C GLY A 38 9.74 2.37 -6.83
N LEU A 39 9.25 1.56 -5.88
CA LEU A 39 9.05 0.11 -6.05
C LEU A 39 7.58 -0.31 -5.88
N GLY A 40 6.81 0.36 -5.03
CA GLY A 40 5.40 0.05 -4.76
C GLY A 40 5.11 -0.19 -3.29
N TYR A 41 4.49 -1.33 -2.96
CA TYR A 41 4.03 -1.67 -1.61
C TYR A 41 4.56 -3.03 -1.18
N LYS A 42 4.94 -3.15 0.10
CA LYS A 42 5.43 -4.37 0.72
C LYS A 42 4.54 -4.75 1.89
N LEU A 43 4.22 -6.03 2.00
CA LEU A 43 3.62 -6.59 3.21
C LEU A 43 4.74 -7.07 4.15
N GLU A 44 4.72 -6.59 5.39
CA GLU A 44 5.60 -6.98 6.48
C GLU A 44 4.76 -7.54 7.62
N GLY A 45 5.27 -8.58 8.29
CA GLY A 45 4.59 -9.33 9.34
C GLY A 45 5.58 -9.88 10.34
#